data_AF-A0AAN0J2D4-F1
#
_entry.id   AF-A0AAN0J2D4-F1
#
_cell.length_a   1.000
_cell.length_b   1.000
_cell.length_c   1.000
_cell.angle_alpha   90.00
_cell.angle_beta   90.00
_cell.angle_gamma   90.00
#
_symmetry.space_group_name_H-M   'P 1'
#
loop_
_entity.id
_entity.type
_entity.pdbx_description
1 polymer ?
#
loop_
_entity_poly.entity_id
_entity_poly.type
_entity_poly.pdbx_seq_one_letter_code
_entity_poly.pdbx_strand_id
1 'polypeptide(L)'
;MALSPKVLLDSPSGLKLLAIGKSICMTLDVNKTAFNWKKVGVPNLVKNRTYHSLSVWNESATNTWIIMFGGDRTDDTKISETVFLNITYNEDGDVSARPCSLSQYQKEMEERRRPVEQDISQKGERERIMEERHQQEIQQLHLQMEERDQQAREREREMERQLQEMERKSREKERELQEMQGELQEREKQLQGQFQERERQQKRTGQTDI
;
A
#
# COMPACT_ATOMS: atom_id res chain seq x y z
N MET A 1 -43.65 -4.07 36.36
CA MET A 1 -43.59 -5.41 35.72
C MET A 1 -42.23 -5.51 35.01
N ALA A 2 -41.27 -6.25 35.57
CA ALA A 2 -39.94 -6.36 34.94
C ALA A 2 -40.05 -7.19 33.66
N LEU A 3 -39.69 -6.60 32.52
CA LEU A 3 -39.68 -7.28 31.23
C LEU A 3 -38.47 -8.21 31.18
N SER A 4 -38.67 -9.48 30.81
CA SER A 4 -37.55 -10.37 30.50
C SER A 4 -36.79 -9.80 29.31
N PRO A 5 -35.45 -9.74 29.36
CA PRO A 5 -34.66 -9.27 28.24
C PRO A 5 -34.89 -10.13 27.00
N LYS A 6 -34.83 -9.45 25.85
CA LYS A 6 -35.10 -10.03 24.53
C LYS A 6 -33.89 -9.79 23.65
N VAL A 7 -33.47 -10.83 22.95
CA VAL A 7 -32.29 -10.83 22.10
C VAL A 7 -32.73 -11.20 20.69
N LEU A 8 -32.31 -10.40 19.70
CA LEU A 8 -32.51 -10.75 18.30
C LEU A 8 -31.36 -11.66 17.87
N LEU A 9 -31.72 -12.82 17.37
CA LEU A 9 -30.85 -13.89 16.91
C LEU A 9 -30.93 -13.97 15.39
N ASP A 10 -29.77 -14.01 14.76
CA ASP A 10 -29.66 -14.26 13.32
C ASP A 10 -29.50 -15.76 13.10
N SER A 11 -30.53 -16.42 12.57
CA SER A 11 -30.52 -17.86 12.31
C SER A 11 -30.51 -18.13 10.81
N PRO A 12 -30.10 -19.33 10.37
CA PRO A 12 -30.14 -19.69 8.94
C PRO A 12 -31.55 -19.62 8.33
N SER A 13 -32.58 -19.84 9.15
CA SER A 13 -34.00 -19.75 8.75
C SER A 13 -34.59 -18.33 8.81
N GLY A 14 -33.77 -17.34 9.19
CA GLY A 14 -34.15 -15.95 9.39
C GLY A 14 -34.07 -15.49 10.85
N LEU A 15 -34.61 -14.31 11.13
CA LEU A 15 -34.49 -13.68 12.44
C LEU A 15 -35.36 -14.37 13.49
N LYS A 16 -34.82 -14.55 14.70
CA LYS A 16 -35.55 -15.09 15.85
C LYS A 16 -35.39 -14.19 17.06
N LEU A 17 -36.44 -14.05 17.85
CA LEU A 17 -36.41 -13.32 19.11
C LEU A 17 -36.31 -14.31 20.26
N LEU A 18 -35.19 -14.31 20.99
CA LEU A 18 -35.01 -15.08 22.21
C LEU A 18 -35.43 -14.24 23.41
N ALA A 19 -36.45 -14.67 24.14
CA ALA A 19 -36.82 -14.12 25.44
C ALA A 19 -36.25 -15.00 26.55
N ILE A 20 -35.50 -14.41 27.48
CA ILE A 20 -34.80 -15.15 28.54
C ILE A 20 -34.96 -14.48 29.92
N GLY A 21 -35.24 -15.26 30.95
CA GLY A 21 -35.39 -14.82 32.33
C GLY A 21 -36.79 -15.03 32.90
N LYS A 22 -36.92 -14.94 34.23
CA LYS A 22 -38.19 -15.16 34.96
C LYS A 22 -38.91 -16.46 34.57
N SER A 23 -38.17 -17.56 34.51
CA SER A 23 -38.62 -18.90 34.09
C SER A 23 -39.03 -19.01 32.61
N ILE A 24 -38.80 -17.95 31.83
CA ILE A 24 -39.00 -17.93 30.38
C ILE A 24 -37.66 -18.18 29.70
N CYS A 25 -37.64 -19.15 28.79
CA CYS A 25 -36.60 -19.29 27.78
C CYS A 25 -37.29 -19.80 26.51
N MET A 26 -37.62 -18.88 25.62
CA MET A 26 -38.43 -19.17 24.44
C MET A 26 -37.96 -18.35 23.26
N THR A 27 -38.14 -18.91 22.06
CA THR A 27 -37.85 -18.23 20.80
C THR A 27 -39.12 -18.00 20.01
N LEU A 28 -39.16 -16.88 19.33
CA LEU A 28 -40.22 -16.52 18.38
C LEU A 28 -39.57 -16.27 17.02
N ASP A 29 -40.08 -16.92 15.99
CA ASP A 29 -39.71 -16.63 14.61
C ASP A 29 -40.40 -15.31 14.20
N VAL A 30 -39.62 -14.24 14.01
CA VAL A 30 -40.19 -12.91 13.72
C VAL A 30 -40.59 -12.77 12.25
N ASN A 31 -40.12 -13.67 11.39
CA ASN A 31 -40.44 -13.66 9.97
C ASN A 31 -41.77 -14.34 9.67
N LYS A 32 -42.33 -15.09 10.63
CA LYS A 32 -43.62 -15.78 10.48
C LYS A 32 -44.77 -14.94 11.03
N THR A 33 -45.87 -14.89 10.29
CA THR A 33 -47.10 -14.17 10.67
C THR A 33 -47.85 -14.81 11.84
N ALA A 34 -47.67 -16.12 12.05
CA ALA A 34 -48.20 -16.82 13.21
C ALA A 34 -47.20 -16.75 14.38
N PHE A 35 -47.59 -16.09 15.48
CA PHE A 35 -46.79 -15.99 16.69
C PHE A 35 -46.69 -17.34 17.43
N ASN A 36 -45.75 -18.18 17.02
CA ASN A 36 -45.51 -19.48 17.64
C ASN A 36 -44.24 -19.43 18.52
N TRP A 37 -44.43 -19.37 19.82
CA TRP A 37 -43.33 -19.41 20.80
C TRP A 37 -42.86 -20.85 21.02
N LYS A 38 -41.59 -21.12 20.73
CA LYS A 38 -40.94 -22.41 21.00
C LYS A 38 -40.12 -22.34 22.27
N LYS A 39 -40.19 -23.36 23.13
CA LYS A 39 -39.35 -23.45 24.34
C LYS A 39 -37.92 -23.80 23.95
N VAL A 40 -36.96 -23.13 24.59
CA VAL A 40 -35.53 -23.45 24.46
C VAL A 40 -35.06 -24.18 25.72
N GLY A 41 -34.36 -25.30 25.52
CA GLY A 41 -33.75 -26.07 26.58
C GLY A 41 -32.52 -25.34 27.14
N VAL A 42 -32.65 -24.70 28.31
CA VAL A 42 -31.52 -24.21 29.11
C VAL A 42 -31.57 -24.74 30.55
N PRO A 43 -30.44 -24.75 31.29
CA PRO A 43 -30.40 -25.11 32.71
C PRO A 43 -31.21 -24.15 33.60
N ASN A 44 -31.56 -24.61 34.80
CA ASN A 44 -32.25 -23.79 35.81
C ASN A 44 -31.45 -22.55 36.25
N LEU A 45 -30.12 -22.64 36.20
CA LEU A 45 -29.21 -21.53 36.49
C LEU A 45 -29.49 -20.28 35.62
N VAL A 46 -29.98 -20.55 34.41
CA VAL A 46 -30.43 -19.56 33.42
C VAL A 46 -31.91 -19.24 33.59
N LYS A 47 -32.75 -20.28 33.76
CA LYS A 47 -34.21 -20.13 33.79
C LYS A 47 -34.74 -19.35 34.99
N ASN A 48 -34.10 -19.32 36.15
CA ASN A 48 -34.65 -18.61 37.33
C ASN A 48 -33.81 -17.40 37.72
N ARG A 49 -33.67 -16.47 36.79
CA ARG A 49 -32.91 -15.23 36.96
C ARG A 49 -33.74 -14.03 36.49
N THR A 50 -33.89 -13.02 37.34
CA THR A 50 -34.52 -11.72 37.06
C THR A 50 -33.50 -10.60 37.25
N TYR A 51 -33.80 -9.39 36.77
CA TYR A 51 -32.94 -8.21 36.94
C TYR A 51 -31.46 -8.39 36.55
N HIS A 52 -31.21 -9.27 35.57
CA HIS A 52 -29.87 -9.54 35.05
C HIS A 52 -29.58 -8.66 33.83
N SER A 53 -28.31 -8.43 33.58
CA SER A 53 -27.84 -7.84 32.33
C SER A 53 -27.33 -8.92 31.40
N LEU A 54 -27.32 -8.66 30.10
CA LEU A 54 -26.78 -9.59 29.12
C LEU A 54 -26.05 -8.87 27.99
N SER A 55 -24.99 -9.53 27.52
CA SER A 55 -24.26 -9.18 26.30
C SER A 55 -24.46 -10.31 25.29
N VAL A 56 -24.64 -9.95 24.03
CA VAL A 56 -24.78 -10.90 22.93
C VAL A 56 -23.79 -10.54 21.84
N TRP A 57 -23.21 -11.55 21.19
CA TRP A 57 -22.48 -11.36 19.96
C TRP A 57 -22.63 -12.60 19.07
N ASN A 58 -22.71 -12.37 17.76
CA ASN A 58 -22.80 -13.44 16.77
C ASN A 58 -21.39 -13.87 16.37
N GLU A 59 -21.11 -15.15 16.52
CA GLU A 59 -19.85 -15.72 16.07
C GLU A 59 -19.93 -16.12 14.59
N SER A 60 -21.05 -16.73 14.21
CA SER A 60 -21.35 -17.11 12.84
C SER A 60 -22.86 -17.05 12.63
N ALA A 61 -23.30 -17.30 11.40
CA ALA A 61 -24.73 -17.44 11.09
C ALA A 61 -25.41 -18.60 11.85
N THR A 62 -24.64 -19.49 12.49
CA THR A 62 -25.15 -20.67 13.20
C THR A 62 -24.74 -20.72 14.68
N ASN A 63 -24.01 -19.71 15.17
CA ASN A 63 -23.50 -19.69 16.53
C ASN A 63 -23.52 -18.27 17.09
N THR A 64 -24.23 -18.09 18.20
CA THR A 64 -24.35 -16.83 18.92
C THR A 64 -23.97 -17.05 20.38
N TRP A 65 -23.11 -16.20 20.93
CA TRP A 65 -22.77 -16.25 22.34
C TRP A 65 -23.59 -15.24 23.13
N ILE A 66 -24.04 -15.66 24.31
CA ILE A 66 -24.70 -14.80 25.29
C ILE A 66 -23.95 -14.91 26.61
N ILE A 67 -23.62 -13.75 27.19
CA ILE A 67 -23.03 -13.65 28.52
C ILE A 67 -24.06 -12.98 29.42
N MET A 68 -24.45 -13.65 30.50
CA MET A 68 -25.40 -13.14 31.47
C MET A 68 -24.68 -12.74 32.75
N PHE A 69 -24.98 -11.54 33.26
CA PHE A 69 -24.35 -10.96 34.43
C PHE A 69 -25.39 -10.69 35.52
N GLY A 70 -25.05 -11.07 36.75
CA GLY A 70 -25.76 -10.60 37.92
C GLY A 70 -27.24 -10.99 37.97
N GLY A 71 -28.02 -10.26 38.76
CA GLY A 71 -29.47 -10.43 38.88
C GLY A 71 -29.88 -11.20 40.12
N ASP A 72 -31.17 -11.51 40.20
CA ASP A 72 -31.81 -12.04 41.39
C ASP A 72 -32.48 -13.39 41.10
N ARG A 73 -32.50 -14.26 42.09
CA ARG A 73 -33.33 -15.48 42.08
C ARG A 73 -34.79 -15.11 42.35
N THR A 74 -35.67 -16.08 42.15
CA THR A 74 -37.11 -15.93 42.44
C THR A 74 -37.42 -15.73 43.92
N ASP A 75 -36.49 -16.05 44.81
CA ASP A 75 -36.56 -15.83 46.26
C ASP A 75 -35.80 -14.56 46.70
N ASP A 76 -35.54 -13.64 45.76
CA ASP A 76 -34.80 -12.38 45.94
C ASP A 76 -33.32 -12.52 46.36
N THR A 77 -32.77 -13.74 46.34
CA THR A 77 -31.34 -13.96 46.56
C THR A 77 -30.52 -13.36 45.42
N LYS A 78 -29.50 -12.56 45.75
CA LYS A 78 -28.59 -11.94 44.79
C LYS A 78 -27.68 -12.98 44.13
N ILE A 79 -27.50 -12.87 42.82
CA ILE A 79 -26.63 -13.74 42.03
C ILE A 79 -25.45 -12.91 41.54
N SER A 80 -24.23 -13.29 41.90
CA SER A 80 -23.00 -12.70 41.37
C SER A 80 -22.41 -13.49 40.20
N GLU A 81 -22.85 -14.74 40.00
CA GLU A 81 -22.33 -15.64 38.98
C GLU A 81 -22.63 -15.16 37.56
N THR A 82 -21.58 -15.11 36.74
CA THR A 82 -21.64 -14.92 35.29
C THR A 82 -21.89 -16.25 34.59
N VAL A 83 -22.81 -16.27 33.62
CA VAL A 83 -23.13 -17.46 32.83
C VAL A 83 -22.82 -17.22 31.37
N PHE A 84 -22.13 -18.16 30.74
CA PHE A 84 -21.84 -18.16 29.31
C PHE A 84 -22.75 -19.17 28.62
N LEU A 85 -23.43 -18.74 27.57
CA LEU A 85 -24.29 -19.58 26.75
C LEU A 85 -23.80 -19.52 25.32
N ASN A 86 -23.64 -20.70 24.72
CA ASN A 86 -23.49 -20.85 23.29
C ASN A 86 -24.86 -21.25 22.72
N ILE A 87 -25.38 -20.42 21.83
CA ILE A 87 -26.64 -20.62 21.13
C ILE A 87 -26.32 -21.15 19.74
N THR A 88 -26.80 -22.35 19.44
CA THR A 88 -26.65 -22.98 18.13
C THR A 88 -28.01 -23.23 17.50
N TYR A 89 -28.01 -23.43 16.18
CA TYR A 89 -29.22 -23.74 15.41
C TYR A 89 -29.05 -25.12 14.78
N ASN A 90 -30.11 -25.93 14.84
CA ASN A 90 -30.17 -27.16 14.06
C ASN A 90 -30.60 -26.88 12.61
N GLU A 91 -30.67 -27.92 11.79
CA GLU A 91 -31.07 -27.83 10.37
C GLU A 91 -32.49 -27.26 10.18
N ASP A 92 -33.40 -27.50 11.14
CA ASP A 92 -34.76 -26.94 11.15
C ASP A 92 -34.80 -25.46 11.58
N GLY A 93 -33.65 -24.89 11.95
CA GLY A 93 -33.54 -23.54 12.51
C GLY A 93 -34.04 -23.43 13.95
N ASP A 94 -34.26 -24.54 14.64
CA ASP A 94 -34.59 -24.55 16.06
C ASP A 94 -33.35 -24.29 16.92
N VAL A 95 -33.59 -23.55 17.99
CA VAL A 95 -32.54 -22.99 18.84
C VAL A 95 -32.18 -23.97 19.95
N SER A 96 -30.91 -24.31 20.04
CA SER A 96 -30.30 -25.01 21.16
C SER A 96 -29.42 -24.05 21.95
N ALA A 97 -29.38 -24.22 23.26
CA ALA A 97 -28.62 -23.35 24.14
C ALA A 97 -27.79 -24.20 25.12
N ARG A 98 -26.47 -24.08 25.00
CA ARG A 98 -25.50 -24.85 25.78
C ARG A 98 -24.81 -23.95 26.81
N PRO A 99 -24.90 -24.26 28.13
CA PRO A 99 -24.08 -23.58 29.13
C PRO A 99 -22.60 -23.93 28.95
N CYS A 100 -21.75 -22.94 29.13
CA CYS A 100 -20.30 -23.08 29.09
C CYS A 100 -19.67 -22.50 30.35
N SER A 101 -18.59 -23.12 30.83
CA SER A 101 -17.74 -22.49 31.86
C SER A 101 -16.96 -21.32 31.26
N LEU A 102 -16.44 -20.44 32.13
CA LEU A 102 -15.52 -19.39 31.71
C LEU A 102 -14.30 -19.96 30.98
N SER A 103 -13.73 -21.06 31.48
CA SER A 103 -12.57 -21.72 30.86
C SER A 103 -12.88 -22.26 29.46
N GLN A 104 -14.06 -22.84 29.25
CA GLN A 104 -14.51 -23.30 27.93
C GLN A 104 -14.67 -22.12 26.97
N TYR A 105 -15.34 -21.05 27.42
CA TYR A 105 -15.50 -19.83 26.63
C TYR A 105 -14.14 -19.22 26.25
N GLN A 106 -13.23 -19.05 27.22
CA GLN A 106 -11.91 -18.48 27.00
C GLN A 106 -11.08 -19.31 26.01
N LYS A 107 -11.06 -20.63 26.18
CA LYS A 107 -10.36 -21.54 25.27
C LYS A 107 -10.88 -21.40 23.84
N GLU A 108 -12.20 -21.35 23.66
CA GLU A 108 -12.78 -21.21 22.33
C GLU A 108 -12.54 -19.82 21.73
N MET A 109 -12.43 -18.76 22.54
CA MET A 109 -12.01 -17.45 22.06
C MET A 109 -10.52 -17.42 21.66
N GLU A 110 -9.66 -18.11 22.41
CA GLU A 110 -8.22 -18.20 22.14
C GLU A 110 -7.92 -18.97 20.85
N GLU A 111 -8.56 -20.12 20.66
CA GLU A 111 -8.45 -20.92 19.44
C GLU A 111 -8.86 -20.12 18.20
N ARG A 112 -9.81 -19.18 18.33
CA ARG A 112 -10.23 -18.26 17.26
C ARG A 112 -9.27 -17.12 16.99
N ARG A 113 -8.62 -16.58 18.03
CA ARG A 113 -7.66 -15.47 17.85
C ARG A 113 -6.37 -15.93 17.19
N ARG A 114 -5.92 -17.16 17.49
CA ARG A 114 -4.62 -17.68 17.05
C ARG A 114 -4.39 -17.58 15.52
N PRO A 115 -5.30 -18.00 14.63
CA PRO A 115 -5.08 -17.89 13.19
C PRO A 115 -4.97 -16.43 12.71
N VAL A 116 -5.82 -15.55 13.24
CA VAL A 116 -5.84 -14.12 12.88
C VAL A 116 -4.56 -13.43 13.34
N GLU A 117 -4.12 -13.71 14.56
CA GLU A 117 -2.87 -13.18 15.10
C GLU A 117 -1.65 -13.69 14.31
N GLN A 118 -1.66 -14.97 13.90
CA GLN A 118 -0.62 -15.53 13.03
C GLN A 118 -0.60 -14.88 11.65
N ASP A 119 -1.76 -14.66 11.04
CA ASP A 119 -1.86 -14.04 9.70
C ASP A 119 -1.42 -12.56 9.73
N ILE A 120 -1.85 -11.81 10.76
CA ILE A 120 -1.39 -10.42 10.98
C ILE A 120 0.13 -10.38 11.18
N SER A 121 0.68 -11.30 11.99
CA SER A 121 2.12 -11.37 12.22
C SER A 121 2.89 -11.67 10.94
N GLN A 122 2.44 -12.66 10.16
CA GLN A 122 3.08 -13.02 8.88
C GLN A 122 2.98 -11.89 7.86
N LYS A 123 1.84 -11.19 7.79
CA LYS A 123 1.66 -10.04 6.90
C LYS A 123 2.64 -8.93 7.25
N GLY A 124 2.77 -8.59 8.54
CA GLY A 124 3.70 -7.57 9.00
C GLY A 124 5.18 -7.95 8.83
N GLU A 125 5.51 -9.24 8.78
CA GLU A 125 6.87 -9.70 8.44
C GLU A 125 7.15 -9.58 6.94
N ARG A 126 6.20 -9.99 6.09
CA ARG A 126 6.31 -9.86 4.63
C ARG A 126 6.45 -8.41 4.18
N GLU A 127 5.68 -7.51 4.79
CA GLU A 127 5.72 -6.08 4.48
C GLU A 127 7.09 -5.48 4.85
N ARG A 128 7.64 -5.83 6.02
CA ARG A 128 9.00 -5.43 6.42
C ARG A 128 10.08 -5.92 5.46
N ILE A 129 10.02 -7.20 5.04
CA ILE A 129 10.98 -7.75 4.07
C ILE A 129 10.88 -7.01 2.72
N MET A 130 9.67 -6.65 2.29
CA MET A 130 9.45 -5.91 1.05
C MET A 130 9.99 -4.48 1.15
N GLU A 131 9.76 -3.79 2.26
CA GLU A 131 10.30 -2.46 2.53
C GLU A 131 11.84 -2.46 2.56
N GLU A 132 12.46 -3.43 3.22
CA GLU A 132 13.93 -3.56 3.25
C GLU A 132 14.50 -3.77 1.85
N ARG A 133 13.89 -4.64 1.03
CA ARG A 133 14.31 -4.83 -0.37
C ARG A 133 14.17 -3.56 -1.18
N HIS A 134 13.05 -2.86 -1.03
CA HIS A 134 12.81 -1.61 -1.76
C HIS A 134 13.84 -0.54 -1.38
N GLN A 135 14.19 -0.43 -0.09
CA GLN A 135 15.24 0.48 0.35
C GLN A 135 16.61 0.10 -0.22
N GLN A 136 16.94 -1.19 -0.28
CA GLN A 136 18.18 -1.66 -0.92
C GLN A 136 18.21 -1.33 -2.41
N GLU A 137 17.10 -1.51 -3.13
CA GLU A 137 16.98 -1.15 -4.55
C GLU A 137 17.17 0.36 -4.77
N ILE A 138 16.54 1.20 -3.93
CA ILE A 138 16.73 2.65 -3.99
C ILE A 138 18.20 3.02 -3.77
N GLN A 139 18.86 2.42 -2.79
CA GLN A 139 20.29 2.68 -2.53
C GLN A 139 21.16 2.29 -3.72
N GLN A 140 20.90 1.13 -4.34
CA GLN A 140 21.63 0.71 -5.54
C GLN A 140 21.40 1.64 -6.72
N LEU A 141 20.16 2.08 -6.94
CA LEU A 141 19.84 3.05 -7.99
C LEU A 141 20.55 4.39 -7.75
N HIS A 142 20.63 4.85 -6.50
CA HIS A 142 21.33 6.09 -6.16
C HIS A 142 22.82 6.02 -6.51
N LEU A 143 23.48 4.91 -6.15
CA LEU A 143 24.89 4.67 -6.49
C LEU A 143 25.11 4.62 -8.01
N GLN A 144 24.23 3.93 -8.75
CA GLN A 144 24.31 3.86 -10.21
C GLN A 144 24.10 5.23 -10.87
N MET A 145 23.17 6.04 -10.35
CA MET A 145 22.95 7.39 -10.85
C MET A 145 24.18 8.27 -10.61
N GLU A 146 24.77 8.22 -9.41
CA GLU A 146 25.96 8.99 -9.10
C GLU A 146 27.15 8.61 -9.99
N GLU A 147 27.36 7.31 -10.23
CA GLU A 147 28.40 6.83 -11.14
C GLU A 147 28.15 7.30 -12.59
N ARG A 148 26.91 7.21 -13.08
CA ARG A 148 26.57 7.71 -14.41
C ARG A 148 26.79 9.22 -14.54
N ASP A 149 26.46 9.99 -13.51
CA ASP A 149 26.65 11.43 -13.50
C ASP A 149 28.14 11.80 -13.49
N GLN A 150 28.97 11.03 -12.76
CA GLN A 150 30.42 11.18 -12.82
C GLN A 150 30.98 10.89 -14.21
N GLN A 151 30.59 9.77 -14.82
CA GLN A 151 31.00 9.42 -16.19
C GLN A 151 30.53 10.44 -17.22
N ALA A 152 29.33 11.00 -17.07
CA ALA A 152 28.83 12.06 -17.95
C ALA A 152 29.69 13.32 -17.84
N ARG A 153 30.02 13.76 -16.62
CA ARG A 153 30.90 14.91 -16.37
C ARG A 153 32.31 14.71 -16.91
N GLU A 154 32.86 13.51 -16.82
CA GLU A 154 34.19 13.21 -17.38
C GLU A 154 34.18 13.27 -18.90
N ARG A 155 33.17 12.67 -19.55
CA ARG A 155 33.00 12.74 -21.01
C ARG A 155 32.82 14.17 -21.51
N GLU A 156 32.08 14.99 -20.79
CA GLU A 156 31.89 16.41 -21.13
C GLU A 156 33.23 17.17 -21.08
N ARG A 157 34.02 16.98 -20.02
CA ARG A 157 35.36 17.60 -19.89
C ARG A 157 36.34 17.13 -20.96
N GLU A 158 36.24 15.88 -21.39
CA GLU A 158 37.08 15.36 -22.46
C GLU A 158 36.69 15.96 -23.82
N MET A 159 35.38 16.04 -24.10
CA MET A 159 34.86 16.68 -25.31
C MET A 159 35.21 18.16 -25.38
N GLU A 160 35.13 18.89 -24.26
CA GLU A 160 35.52 20.29 -24.17
C GLU A 160 37.01 20.49 -24.47
N ARG A 161 37.88 19.60 -23.94
CA ARG A 161 39.32 19.61 -24.26
C ARG A 161 39.58 19.35 -25.74
N GLN A 162 38.88 18.39 -26.34
CA GLN A 162 38.99 18.13 -27.78
C GLN A 162 38.53 19.32 -28.62
N LEU A 163 37.44 19.99 -28.23
CA LEU A 163 36.94 21.18 -28.90
C LEU A 163 37.97 22.32 -28.86
N GLN A 164 38.55 22.59 -27.69
CA GLN A 164 39.59 23.61 -27.53
C GLN A 164 40.83 23.33 -28.40
N GLU A 165 41.25 22.07 -28.49
CA GLU A 165 42.40 21.69 -29.33
C GLU A 165 42.07 21.88 -30.82
N MET A 166 40.86 21.49 -31.25
CA MET A 166 40.39 21.68 -32.62
C MET A 166 40.27 23.16 -32.99
N GLU A 167 39.73 24.00 -32.11
CA GLU A 167 39.69 25.45 -32.30
C GLU A 167 41.09 26.05 -32.44
N ARG A 168 42.04 25.60 -31.61
CA ARG A 168 43.44 26.06 -31.68
C ARG A 168 44.07 25.71 -33.03
N LYS A 169 43.91 24.47 -33.48
CA LYS A 169 44.39 24.02 -34.81
C LYS A 169 43.71 24.78 -35.95
N SER A 170 42.42 25.06 -35.83
CA SER A 170 41.68 25.84 -36.82
C SER A 170 42.22 27.25 -36.94
N ARG A 171 42.47 27.93 -35.81
CA ARG A 171 43.06 29.28 -35.79
C ARG A 171 44.49 29.31 -36.35
N GLU A 172 45.29 28.28 -36.07
CA GLU A 172 46.63 28.15 -36.68
C GLU A 172 46.54 28.03 -38.20
N LYS A 173 45.70 27.13 -38.71
CA LYS A 173 45.48 26.99 -40.16
C LYS A 173 44.95 28.26 -40.83
N GLU A 174 44.07 28.99 -40.15
CA GLU A 174 43.55 30.26 -40.66
C GLU A 174 44.65 31.32 -40.79
N ARG A 175 45.58 31.39 -39.83
CA ARG A 175 46.75 32.27 -39.92
C ARG A 175 47.68 31.88 -41.07
N GLU A 176 47.98 30.59 -41.21
CA GLU A 176 48.79 30.09 -42.33
C GLU A 176 48.17 30.44 -43.68
N LEU A 177 46.84 30.29 -43.81
CA LEU A 177 46.09 30.70 -45.01
C LEU A 177 46.20 32.20 -45.26
N GLN A 178 46.07 33.04 -44.24
CA GLN A 178 46.19 34.49 -44.36
C GLN A 178 47.61 34.91 -44.80
N GLU A 179 48.64 34.31 -44.22
CA GLU A 179 50.04 34.56 -44.60
C GLU A 179 50.30 34.18 -46.06
N MET A 180 49.90 32.97 -46.47
CA MET A 180 50.04 32.49 -47.85
C MET A 180 49.30 33.39 -48.85
N GLN A 181 48.12 33.88 -48.47
CA GLN A 181 47.34 34.80 -49.31
C GLN A 181 48.04 36.17 -49.44
N GLY A 182 48.68 36.66 -48.38
CA GLY A 182 49.52 37.85 -48.41
C GLY A 182 50.73 37.71 -49.34
N GLU A 183 51.44 36.59 -49.26
CA GLU A 183 52.58 36.29 -50.14
C GLU A 183 52.17 36.23 -51.61
N LEU A 184 51.02 35.59 -51.91
CA LEU A 184 50.49 35.53 -53.27
C LEU A 184 50.16 36.92 -53.82
N GLN A 185 49.55 37.80 -53.02
CA GLN A 185 49.26 39.17 -53.43
C GLN A 185 50.53 39.98 -53.68
N GLU A 186 51.55 39.81 -52.84
CA GLU A 186 52.84 40.49 -53.03
C GLU A 186 53.53 40.02 -54.31
N ARG A 187 53.49 38.72 -54.58
CA ARG A 187 54.03 38.12 -55.81
C ARG A 187 53.28 38.57 -57.05
N GLU A 188 51.96 38.72 -56.97
CA GLU A 188 51.13 39.28 -58.04
C GLU A 188 51.51 40.75 -58.33
N LYS A 189 51.68 41.57 -57.30
CA LYS A 189 52.14 42.97 -57.45
C LYS A 189 53.53 43.04 -58.08
N GLN A 190 54.46 42.19 -57.66
CA GLN A 190 55.80 42.12 -58.25
C GLN A 190 55.75 41.75 -59.74
N LEU A 191 54.94 40.75 -60.11
CA LEU A 191 54.75 40.35 -61.50
C LEU A 191 54.12 41.48 -62.33
N GLN A 192 53.09 42.16 -61.83
CA GLN A 192 52.50 43.33 -62.50
C GLN A 192 53.52 44.45 -62.69
N GLY A 193 54.34 44.75 -61.68
CA GLY A 193 55.41 45.73 -61.78
C GLY A 193 56.42 45.37 -62.87
N GLN A 194 56.87 44.12 -62.91
CA GLN A 194 57.77 43.62 -63.96
C GLN A 194 57.16 43.70 -65.36
N PHE A 195 55.86 43.39 -65.49
CA PHE A 195 55.14 43.52 -66.77
C PHE A 195 55.09 44.98 -67.24
N GLN A 196 54.72 45.92 -66.36
CA GLN A 196 54.68 47.35 -66.69
C GLN A 196 56.07 47.90 -67.04
N GLU A 197 57.11 47.42 -66.36
CA GLU A 197 58.49 47.82 -66.63
C GLU A 197 58.99 47.29 -67.99
N ARG A 198 58.66 46.03 -68.33
CA ARG A 198 58.92 45.48 -69.68
C ARG A 198 58.17 46.23 -70.77
N GLU A 199 56.90 46.59 -70.57
CA GLU A 199 56.15 47.41 -71.52
C GLU A 199 56.78 48.80 -71.71
N ARG A 200 57.24 49.43 -70.63
CA ARG A 200 57.95 50.73 -70.69
C ARG A 200 59.28 50.62 -71.43
N GLN A 201 60.02 49.53 -71.25
CA GLN A 201 61.26 49.29 -71.99
C GLN A 201 61.01 49.05 -73.48
N GLN A 202 59.98 48.27 -73.84
CA GLN A 202 59.58 48.07 -75.24
C GLN A 202 59.14 49.37 -75.93
N LYS A 203 58.40 50.24 -75.23
CA LYS A 203 58.01 51.57 -75.75
C LYS A 203 59.21 52.50 -75.94
N ARG A 204 60.27 52.39 -75.12
CA ARG A 204 61.50 53.17 -75.28
C ARG A 204 62.37 52.68 -76.45
N THR A 205 62.45 51.36 -76.67
CA THR A 205 63.20 50.80 -77.80
C THR A 205 62.50 50.98 -79.14
N GLY A 206 61.16 51.08 -79.16
CA GLY A 206 60.38 51.34 -80.38
C GLY A 206 60.35 52.80 -80.86
N GLN A 207 60.98 53.74 -80.14
CA GLN A 207 61.06 55.16 -80.52
C GLN A 207 62.41 55.56 -81.14
N THR A 208 63.33 54.61 -81.34
CA THR A 208 64.69 54.87 -81.87
C THR A 208 64.94 54.43 -83.31
N ASP A 209 63.90 54.02 -84.05
CA ASP A 209 63.99 53.76 -85.50
C ASP A 209 63.01 54.65 -86.26
N ILE A 210 63.43 55.89 -86.57
CA ILE A 210 63.03 56.68 -87.74
C ILE A 210 64.30 57.13 -88.43
#